data_AF-A0A9J5ZLM3-F1
#
_entry.id   AF-A0A9J5ZLM3-F1
#
_cell.length_a   1.000
_cell.length_b   1.000
_cell.length_c   1.000
_cell.angle_alpha   90.00
_cell.angle_beta   90.00
_cell.angle_gamma   90.00
#
_symmetry.space_group_name_H-M   'P 1'
#
loop_
_entity.id
_entity.type
_entity.pdbx_description
1 polymer ?
#
loop_
_entity_poly.entity_id
_entity_poly.type
_entity_poly.pdbx_seq_one_letter_code
_entity_poly.pdbx_strand_id
1 'polypeptide(L)' 'MPDDMIHWVKSTREDHDGSIGEDSKLEMLLEVAMACRVSSPEQRPTMWQVLKMIQEIKEAVVMEDSHEMDLLTGPPKS' A
#
# COMPACT_ATOMS: atom_id res chain seq x y z
N MET A 1 11.14 6.83 -14.21
CA MET A 1 9.97 7.63 -13.78
C MET A 1 9.28 6.91 -12.63
N PRO A 2 8.55 7.59 -11.72
CA PRO A 2 7.82 6.94 -10.63
C PRO A 2 6.89 5.81 -11.12
N ASP A 3 6.28 6.04 -12.28
CA ASP A 3 5.41 5.10 -13.00
C ASP A 3 6.14 3.78 -13.38
N ASP A 4 7.35 3.87 -13.94
CA ASP A 4 8.17 2.69 -14.27
C ASP A 4 8.46 1.83 -13.03
N MET A 5 8.57 2.45 -11.85
CA MET A 5 8.89 1.76 -10.61
C MET A 5 7.65 1.05 -10.04
N ILE A 6 6.47 1.66 -10.17
CA ILE A 6 5.18 1.03 -9.85
C ILE A 6 4.94 -0.18 -10.77
N HIS A 7 5.15 -0.01 -12.07
CA HIS A 7 5.02 -1.09 -13.05
C HIS A 7 5.99 -2.25 -12.77
N TRP A 8 7.24 -1.95 -12.39
CA TRP A 8 8.20 -2.97 -11.98
C TRP A 8 7.76 -3.73 -10.72
N VAL A 9 7.25 -3.02 -9.70
CA VAL A 9 6.76 -3.66 -8.46
C VAL A 9 5.60 -4.61 -8.74
N LYS A 10 4.66 -4.20 -9.60
CA LYS A 10 3.53 -5.04 -10.04
C LYS A 10 4.02 -6.26 -10.80
N SER A 11 4.85 -6.07 -11.82
CA SER A 11 5.30 -7.16 -12.69
C SER A 11 6.20 -8.19 -11.99
N THR A 12 6.85 -7.82 -10.88
CA THR A 12 7.62 -8.77 -10.05
C THR A 12 6.71 -9.70 -9.22
N ARG A 13 5.41 -9.40 -9.10
CA ARG A 13 4.45 -10.12 -8.24
C ARG A 13 3.34 -10.85 -9.00
N GLU A 14 3.15 -10.57 -10.28
CA GLU A 14 2.23 -11.30 -11.17
C GLU A 14 2.52 -12.82 -11.24
N ASP A 15 3.70 -13.26 -10.79
CA ASP A 15 4.09 -14.68 -10.67
C ASP A 15 3.52 -15.39 -9.41
N HIS A 16 2.95 -14.63 -8.46
CA HIS A 16 2.18 -15.15 -7.33
C HIS A 16 0.71 -14.80 -7.54
N ASP A 17 -0.20 -15.59 -6.97
CA ASP A 17 -1.68 -15.47 -7.06
C ASP A 17 -2.22 -14.16 -6.43
N GLY A 18 -1.70 -13.02 -6.88
CA GLY A 18 -1.82 -11.72 -6.25
C GLY A 18 -3.24 -11.21 -6.32
N SER A 19 -3.89 -11.18 -5.16
CA SER A 19 -5.15 -10.47 -5.00
C SER A 19 -4.95 -9.00 -5.37
N ILE A 20 -5.85 -8.45 -6.19
CA ILE A 20 -5.85 -7.04 -6.65
C ILE A 20 -5.69 -6.04 -5.47
N GLY A 21 -6.09 -6.44 -4.25
CA GLY A 21 -5.91 -5.65 -3.04
C GLY A 21 -4.47 -5.53 -2.54
N GLU A 22 -3.61 -6.53 -2.78
CA GLU A 22 -2.20 -6.50 -2.32
C GLU A 22 -1.37 -5.50 -3.12
N ASP A 23 -1.65 -5.34 -4.41
CA ASP A 23 -0.98 -4.38 -5.29
C ASP A 23 -1.19 -2.94 -4.82
N SER A 24 -2.41 -2.60 -4.40
CA SER A 24 -2.74 -1.27 -3.88
C SER A 24 -1.97 -0.95 -2.58
N LYS A 25 -1.84 -1.94 -1.69
CA LYS A 25 -1.08 -1.81 -0.43
C LYS A 25 0.40 -1.56 -0.69
N LEU A 26 0.94 -2.19 -1.73
CA LEU A 26 2.34 -2.07 -2.13
C LEU A 26 2.66 -0.77 -2.85
N GLU A 27 1.74 -0.27 -3.67
CA GLU A 27 1.84 1.07 -4.25
C GLU A 27 1.99 2.13 -3.17
N MET A 28 1.16 2.09 -2.12
CA MET A 28 1.25 3.04 -1.01
C MET A 28 2.61 2.98 -0.29
N LEU A 29 3.18 1.79 -0.08
CA LEU A 29 4.52 1.65 0.52
C LEU A 29 5.62 2.16 -0.42
N LEU A 30 5.47 1.98 -1.73
CA LEU A 30 6.41 2.47 -2.73
C LEU A 30 6.45 4.01 -2.76
N GLU A 31 5.31 4.68 -2.60
CA GLU A 31 5.25 6.13 -2.51
C GLU A 31 6.05 6.66 -1.32
N VAL A 32 5.95 6.02 -0.15
CA VAL A 32 6.75 6.37 1.03
C VAL A 32 8.25 6.19 0.76
N ALA A 33 8.63 5.08 0.12
CA ALA A 33 10.03 4.83 -0.25
C ALA A 33 10.55 5.89 -1.24
N MET A 34 9.71 6.31 -2.18
CA MET A 34 10.02 7.37 -3.15
C MET A 34 10.23 8.72 -2.48
N ALA A 35 9.37 9.08 -1.53
CA ALA A 35 9.53 10.31 -0.75
C ALA A 35 10.83 10.30 0.09
N CYS A 36 11.19 9.16 0.67
CA CYS A 36 12.41 9.02 1.48
C CYS A 36 13.71 9.14 0.67
N ARG A 37 13.68 8.82 -0.63
CA ARG A 37 14.87 8.78 -1.50
C ARG A 37 15.03 9.98 -2.43
N VAL A 38 14.19 11.01 -2.29
CA VAL A 38 14.31 12.26 -3.06
C VAL A 38 15.74 12.80 -2.94
N SER A 39 16.34 13.16 -4.07
CA SER A 39 17.76 13.56 -4.12
C SER A 39 18.07 14.71 -3.17
N SER A 40 17.20 15.71 -3.11
CA SER A 40 17.29 16.86 -2.20
C SER A 40 16.91 16.45 -0.77
N PRO A 41 17.86 16.45 0.19
CA PRO A 41 17.59 16.06 1.57
C PRO A 41 16.51 16.91 2.26
N GLU A 42 16.41 18.18 1.88
CA GLU A 42 15.46 19.15 2.45
C GLU A 42 14.01 18.85 2.06
N GLN A 43 13.82 18.11 0.96
CA GLN A 43 12.50 17.66 0.49
C GLN A 43 12.11 16.30 1.09
N ARG A 44 13.03 15.62 1.78
CA ARG A 44 12.72 14.34 2.40
C ARG A 44 11.83 14.56 3.62
N PRO A 45 10.87 13.66 3.86
CA PRO A 45 10.08 13.70 5.07
C PRO A 45 10.98 13.50 6.30
N THR A 46 10.64 14.18 7.39
CA THR A 46 11.18 13.86 8.71
C THR A 46 10.80 12.44 9.11
N MET A 47 11.58 11.79 9.97
CA MET A 47 11.27 10.44 10.45
C MET A 47 9.86 10.36 11.06
N TRP A 48 9.39 11.42 11.72
CA TRP A 48 8.04 11.48 12.26
C TRP A 48 6.96 11.48 11.17
N GLN A 49 7.17 12.20 10.07
CA GLN A 49 6.27 12.13 8.91
C GLN A 49 6.28 10.74 8.29
N VAL A 50 7.45 10.08 8.20
CA VAL A 50 7.55 8.68 7.72
C VAL A 50 6.74 7.73 8.58
N LEU A 51 6.87 7.82 9.91
CA LEU A 51 6.10 6.99 10.83
C LEU A 51 4.58 7.21 10.69
N LYS A 52 4.15 8.44 10.43
CA LYS A 52 2.72 8.74 10.19
C LYS A 52 2.23 8.15 8.87
N MET A 53 2.98 8.31 7.77
CA MET A 53 2.61 7.69 6.49
C MET A 53 2.48 6.17 6.62
N ILE A 54 3.42 5.52 7.31
CA ILE A 54 3.35 4.06 7.54
C ILE A 54 2.14 3.69 8.40
N GLN A 55 1.82 4.50 9.42
CA GLN A 55 0.66 4.28 10.28
C GLN A 55 -0.66 4.43 9.50
N GLU A 56 -0.77 5.41 8.60
CA GLU A 56 -1.94 5.61 7.71
C GLU A 56 -2.13 4.39 6.79
N ILE A 57 -1.05 3.88 6.19
CA ILE A 57 -1.09 2.67 5.36
C ILE A 57 -1.57 1.46 6.18
N LYS A 58 -1.04 1.29 7.40
CA LYS A 58 -1.45 0.21 8.30
C LYS A 58 -2.95 0.27 8.61
N GLU A 59 -3.48 1.47 8.84
CA GLU A 59 -4.90 1.67 9.12
C GLU A 59 -5.77 1.34 7.90
N ALA A 60 -5.37 1.77 6.70
CA ALA A 60 -6.07 1.43 5.46
C ALA A 60 -6.12 -0.10 5.22
N VAL A 61 -5.00 -0.79 5.43
CA VAL A 61 -4.91 -2.26 5.29
C VAL A 61 -5.82 -2.99 6.28
N VAL A 62 -5.82 -2.57 7.55
CA VAL A 62 -6.62 -3.22 8.61
C VAL A 62 -8.12 -3.02 8.40
N MET A 63 -8.53 -1.86 7.86
CA MET A 63 -9.91 -1.62 7.50
C MET A 63 -10.37 -2.55 6.37
N GLU A 64 -9.57 -2.69 5.31
CA GLU A 64 -9.88 -3.57 4.17
C GLU A 64 -10.06 -5.04 4.60
N ASP A 65 -9.15 -5.58 5.42
CA ASP A 65 -9.24 -6.96 5.93
C ASP A 65 -10.47 -7.17 6.85
N SER A 66 -10.90 -6.12 7.56
CA SER A 66 -12.11 -6.16 8.42
C SER A 66 -13.40 -6.14 7.59
N HIS A 67 -13.42 -5.43 6.46
CA HIS A 67 -14.56 -5.41 5.54
C HIS A 67 -14.74 -6.74 4.78
N GLU A 68 -13.65 -7.44 4.46
CA GLU A 68 -13.72 -8.79 3.88
C GLU A 68 -14.34 -9.81 4.87
N MET A 69 -14.06 -9.72 6.17
CA MET A 69 -14.69 -10.58 7.17
C MET A 69 -16.19 -10.30 7.39
N ASP A 70 -16.64 -9.06 7.21
CA ASP A 70 -18.06 -8.67 7.35
C ASP A 70 -18.90 -9.16 6.15
N LEU A 71 -18.34 -9.10 4.93
CA LEU A 71 -19.01 -9.59 3.71
C LEU A 71 -19.18 -11.12 3.67
N LEU A 72 -18.30 -11.87 4.34
CA LEU A 72 -18.39 -13.32 4.46
C LEU A 72 -19.32 -13.79 5.60
N THR A 73 -19.75 -12.89 6.48
CA THR A 73 -20.61 -13.20 7.64
C THR A 73 -22.04 -12.61 7.55
N GLY A 74 -22.37 -11.91 6.47
CA GLY A 74 -23.74 -11.43 6.20
C GLY A 74 -24.76 -12.57 6.07
N PRO A 75 -26.02 -12.39 6.53
CA PRO A 75 -27.02 -13.45 6.52
C PRO A 75 -27.35 -13.90 5.09
N PRO A 76 -27.59 -15.20 4.85
CA PRO A 76 -27.98 -15.69 3.53
C PRO A 76 -29.28 -15.01 3.12
N LYS A 77 -29.26 -14.36 1.95
CA LYS A 77 -30.45 -13.78 1.32
C LYS A 77 -31.48 -14.91 1.13
N SER A 78 -32.54 -14.86 1.93
CA SER A 78 -33.75 -15.70 1.79
C SER A 78 -34.76 -15.04 0.88
#